data_AF-A0A8I1SRR5-F1
#
_entry.id   AF-A0A8I1SRR5-F1
#
_cell.length_a   1.000
_cell.length_b   1.000
_cell.length_c   1.000
_cell.angle_alpha   90.00
_cell.angle_beta   90.00
_cell.angle_gamma   90.00
#
_symmetry.space_group_name_H-M   'P 1'
#
loop_
_entity.id
_entity.type
_entity.pdbx_description
1 polymer ?
#
loop_
_entity_poly.entity_id
_entity_poly.type
_entity_poly.pdbx_seq_one_letter_code
_entity_poly.pdbx_strand_id
1 'polypeptide(L)'
;MNCFITGTDTGVGKTFVTALLTRSLRAAGLDTIALKPISCGDRDDAETLHRAIGGELPLDAINPLWFDAPAAPLIAAREEGREIDAAALRDWFAGLRQSRKSLLVEGVGGWLVPVAEGLGGAEFAALFGLPVVIVVANRLGCLNHTLLTIESIRAHGLTCAGMIINHLQPPETISERTNATLLRELAVVPVLFEIQPGQQTLDLAVA
;
A
#
# COMPACT_ATOMS: atom_id res chain seq x y z
N MET A 1 -5.26 -7.35 11.76
CA MET A 1 -5.58 -7.16 10.33
C MET A 1 -4.34 -7.45 9.51
N ASN A 2 -4.43 -8.20 8.41
CA ASN A 2 -3.29 -8.41 7.51
C ASN A 2 -3.69 -8.07 6.08
N CYS A 3 -3.00 -7.13 5.44
CA CYS A 3 -3.27 -6.78 4.04
C CYS A 3 -2.03 -6.24 3.34
N PHE A 4 -2.04 -6.36 2.01
CA PHE A 4 -1.13 -5.67 1.11
C PHE A 4 -1.79 -4.38 0.64
N ILE A 5 -1.16 -3.24 0.89
CA ILE A 5 -1.67 -1.92 0.54
C ILE A 5 -1.00 -1.49 -0.77
N THR A 6 -1.80 -1.40 -1.82
CA THR A 6 -1.37 -0.88 -3.13
C THR A 6 -2.03 0.47 -3.42
N GLY A 7 -1.72 1.05 -4.56
CA GLY A 7 -2.30 2.30 -5.03
C GLY A 7 -2.63 2.23 -6.50
N THR A 8 -3.58 3.05 -6.93
CA THR A 8 -3.89 3.20 -8.36
C THR A 8 -2.78 3.90 -9.14
N ASP A 9 -1.84 4.56 -8.45
CA ASP A 9 -0.72 5.31 -9.03
C ASP A 9 0.34 5.62 -7.94
N THR A 10 1.44 6.26 -8.32
CA THR A 10 2.38 6.93 -7.41
C THR A 10 1.75 8.20 -6.83
N GLY A 11 2.10 8.56 -5.59
CA GLY A 11 1.61 9.80 -4.96
C GLY A 11 0.13 9.79 -4.52
N VAL A 12 -0.57 8.65 -4.61
CA VAL A 12 -1.99 8.57 -4.19
C VAL A 12 -2.21 8.62 -2.67
N GLY A 13 -1.12 8.66 -1.91
CA GLY A 13 -1.13 8.72 -0.44
C GLY A 13 -1.10 7.35 0.26
N LYS A 14 -0.54 6.31 -0.37
CA LYS A 14 -0.35 4.99 0.25
C LYS A 14 0.26 5.10 1.65
N THR A 15 1.41 5.77 1.76
CA THR A 15 2.15 5.99 3.01
C THR A 15 1.32 6.64 4.10
N PHE A 16 0.60 7.71 3.74
CA PHE A 16 -0.28 8.40 4.67
C PHE A 16 -1.39 7.47 5.19
N VAL A 17 -2.05 6.74 4.28
CA VAL A 17 -3.13 5.81 4.62
C VAL A 17 -2.61 4.64 5.45
N THR A 18 -1.49 4.02 5.07
CA THR A 18 -0.86 2.92 5.83
C THR A 18 -0.47 3.38 7.23
N ALA A 19 0.14 4.56 7.36
CA ALA A 19 0.51 5.11 8.65
C ALA A 19 -0.72 5.41 9.53
N LEU A 20 -1.79 5.96 8.95
CA LEU A 20 -3.04 6.25 9.63
C LEU A 20 -3.76 4.96 10.09
N LEU A 21 -3.83 3.93 9.24
CA LEU A 21 -4.33 2.60 9.60
C LEU A 21 -3.51 2.01 10.75
N THR A 22 -2.18 2.07 10.65
CA THR A 22 -1.27 1.55 11.68
C THR A 22 -1.52 2.20 13.03
N ARG A 23 -1.55 3.53 13.09
CA ARG A 23 -1.81 4.27 14.34
C ARG A 23 -3.21 3.95 14.89
N SER A 24 -4.22 3.88 14.04
CA SER A 24 -5.61 3.61 14.46
C SER A 24 -5.77 2.19 15.01
N LEU A 25 -5.18 1.19 14.35
CA LEU A 25 -5.19 -0.20 14.82
C LEU A 25 -4.42 -0.37 16.13
N ARG A 26 -3.26 0.30 16.27
CA ARG A 26 -2.49 0.31 17.53
C ARG A 26 -3.25 0.99 18.66
N ALA A 27 -3.92 2.11 18.38
CA ALA A 27 -4.79 2.78 19.35
C ALA A 27 -5.96 1.88 19.81
N ALA A 28 -6.43 0.98 18.94
CA ALA A 28 -7.40 -0.06 19.26
C ALA A 28 -6.80 -1.31 19.96
N GLY A 29 -5.53 -1.27 20.36
CA GLY A 29 -4.86 -2.33 21.11
C GLY A 29 -4.28 -3.46 20.26
N LEU A 30 -4.24 -3.32 18.93
CA LEU A 30 -3.61 -4.31 18.05
C LEU A 30 -2.11 -4.05 17.95
N ASP A 31 -1.32 -5.12 18.01
CA ASP A 31 0.12 -5.09 17.72
C ASP A 31 0.36 -5.03 16.20
N THR A 32 0.01 -3.89 15.60
CA THR A 32 0.14 -3.66 14.16
C THR A 32 1.51 -3.12 13.80
N ILE A 33 2.14 -3.76 12.81
CA ILE A 33 3.39 -3.34 12.19
C ILE A 33 3.14 -3.02 10.71
N ALA A 34 3.60 -1.86 10.27
CA ALA A 34 3.66 -1.48 8.87
C ALA A 34 5.05 -1.78 8.29
N LEU A 35 5.06 -2.33 7.08
CA LEU A 35 6.25 -2.74 6.35
C LEU A 35 6.27 -2.02 4.99
N LYS A 36 7.46 -1.60 4.55
CA LYS A 36 7.70 -1.03 3.23
C LYS A 36 8.86 -1.81 2.62
N PRO A 37 8.62 -2.97 1.99
CA PRO A 37 9.72 -3.88 1.67
C PRO A 37 10.75 -3.26 0.72
N ILE A 38 10.29 -2.39 -0.19
CA ILE A 38 11.09 -1.74 -1.23
C ILE A 38 10.86 -0.22 -1.20
N SER A 39 11.95 0.54 -1.20
CA SER A 39 11.98 2.00 -1.40
C SER A 39 13.02 2.35 -2.47
N CYS A 40 12.72 3.33 -3.32
CA CYS A 40 13.61 3.80 -4.37
C CYS A 40 13.62 5.33 -4.37
N GLY A 41 14.81 5.95 -4.40
CA GLY A 41 14.97 7.38 -4.16
C GLY A 41 15.11 7.66 -2.66
N ASP A 42 14.28 8.57 -2.14
CA ASP A 42 14.22 8.81 -0.71
C ASP A 42 13.70 7.60 0.09
N ARG A 43 13.86 7.69 1.41
CA ARG A 43 13.41 6.68 2.36
C ARG A 43 12.27 7.20 3.25
N ASP A 44 11.67 8.34 2.89
CA ASP A 44 10.71 9.07 3.71
C ASP A 44 9.44 8.25 3.96
N ASP A 45 9.04 7.44 2.98
CA ASP A 45 7.93 6.49 3.11
C ASP A 45 8.18 5.52 4.27
N ALA A 46 9.34 4.85 4.26
CA ALA A 46 9.70 3.90 5.30
C ALA A 46 9.90 4.58 6.65
N GLU A 47 10.51 5.77 6.70
CA GLU A 47 10.66 6.55 7.93
C GLU A 47 9.31 6.97 8.53
N THR A 48 8.33 7.29 7.69
CA THR A 48 6.97 7.62 8.10
C THR A 48 6.27 6.40 8.70
N LEU A 49 6.40 5.23 8.07
CA LEU A 49 5.85 3.98 8.62
C LEU A 49 6.58 3.54 9.91
N HIS A 50 7.89 3.73 9.97
CA HIS A 50 8.71 3.49 11.16
C HIS A 50 8.25 4.33 12.36
N ARG A 51 7.98 5.62 12.14
CA ARG A 51 7.38 6.48 13.17
C ARG A 51 5.97 6.03 13.55
N ALA A 52 5.16 5.55 12.60
CA ALA A 52 3.80 5.07 12.87
C ALA A 52 3.77 3.82 13.76
N ILE A 53 4.80 2.97 13.69
CA ILE A 53 4.98 1.83 14.61
C ILE A 53 5.72 2.21 15.91
N GLY A 54 6.05 3.49 16.11
CA GLY A 54 6.77 3.97 17.30
C GLY A 54 8.24 3.59 17.35
N GLY A 55 8.87 3.25 16.22
CA GLY A 55 10.27 2.82 16.15
C GLY A 55 10.56 1.48 16.84
N GLU A 56 9.54 0.63 16.96
CA GLU A 56 9.60 -0.65 17.67
C GLU A 56 10.56 -1.67 17.01
N LEU A 57 10.78 -1.53 15.71
CA LEU A 57 11.71 -2.32 14.92
C LEU A 57 12.74 -1.40 14.25
N PRO A 58 13.98 -1.85 14.01
CA PRO A 58 14.92 -1.09 13.20
C PRO A 58 14.33 -0.74 11.83
N LEU A 59 14.67 0.44 11.28
CA LEU A 59 14.19 0.88 9.97
C LEU A 59 14.48 -0.15 8.86
N ASP A 60 15.69 -0.74 8.87
CA ASP A 60 16.09 -1.79 7.92
C ASP A 60 15.28 -3.08 8.07
N ALA A 61 14.69 -3.33 9.24
CA ALA A 61 13.83 -4.50 9.43
C ALA A 61 12.47 -4.32 8.74
N ILE A 62 11.97 -3.09 8.61
CA ILE A 62 10.70 -2.80 7.92
C ILE A 62 10.88 -2.45 6.44
N ASN A 63 12.08 -1.98 6.06
CA ASN A 63 12.47 -1.63 4.71
C ASN A 63 13.83 -2.26 4.34
N PRO A 64 13.89 -3.58 4.11
CA PRO A 64 15.13 -4.31 3.86
C PRO A 64 15.79 -3.96 2.53
N LEU A 65 15.02 -3.47 1.54
CA LEU A 65 15.54 -3.09 0.23
C LEU A 65 15.29 -1.60 0.00
N TRP A 66 16.36 -0.82 0.11
CA TRP A 66 16.37 0.59 -0.28
C TRP A 66 17.40 0.80 -1.39
N PHE A 67 17.01 1.59 -2.39
CA PHE A 67 17.80 2.01 -3.53
C PHE A 67 17.81 3.55 -3.56
N ASP A 68 18.98 4.15 -3.77
CA ASP A 68 19.17 5.60 -3.90
C ASP A 68 18.60 6.14 -5.23
N ALA A 69 18.59 5.32 -6.29
CA ALA A 69 18.07 5.75 -7.59
C ALA A 69 16.54 5.98 -7.56
N PRO A 70 16.03 7.18 -7.91
CA PRO A 70 14.61 7.51 -7.86
C PRO A 70 13.86 7.01 -9.11
N ALA A 71 13.85 5.70 -9.30
CA ALA A 71 13.24 5.03 -10.43
C ALA A 71 12.32 3.87 -9.99
N ALA A 72 11.64 3.22 -10.94
CA ALA A 72 10.96 1.96 -10.66
C ALA A 72 11.98 0.92 -10.12
N PRO A 73 11.59 0.01 -9.21
CA PRO A 73 12.54 -0.86 -8.52
C PRO A 73 13.46 -1.65 -9.44
N LEU A 74 12.95 -2.17 -10.56
CA LEU A 74 13.78 -2.89 -11.54
C LEU A 74 14.91 -2.01 -12.09
N ILE A 75 14.62 -0.75 -12.41
CA ILE A 75 15.63 0.18 -12.92
C ILE A 75 16.58 0.60 -11.81
N ALA A 76 16.06 0.93 -10.62
CA ALA A 76 16.89 1.33 -9.49
C ALA A 76 17.89 0.23 -9.09
N ALA A 77 17.44 -1.03 -9.06
CA ALA A 77 18.29 -2.19 -8.79
C ALA A 77 19.38 -2.36 -9.87
N ARG A 78 19.03 -2.24 -11.16
CA ARG A 78 19.99 -2.34 -12.26
C ARG A 78 21.05 -1.23 -12.22
N GLU A 79 20.65 0.02 -11.98
CA GLU A 79 21.57 1.17 -11.90
C GLU A 79 22.59 1.00 -10.75
N GLU A 80 22.18 0.38 -9.66
CA GLU A 80 23.05 0.10 -8.51
C GLU A 80 23.78 -1.25 -8.58
N GLY A 81 23.60 -2.02 -9.66
CA GLY A 81 24.21 -3.34 -9.81
C GLY A 81 23.75 -4.35 -8.76
N ARG A 82 22.50 -4.22 -8.29
CA ARG A 82 21.87 -5.06 -7.25
C ARG A 82 20.68 -5.82 -7.84
N GLU A 83 20.30 -6.90 -7.19
CA GLU A 83 19.13 -7.70 -7.56
C GLU A 83 18.08 -7.71 -6.45
N ILE A 84 16.81 -7.83 -6.84
CA ILE A 84 15.69 -8.01 -5.91
C ILE A 84 15.31 -9.49 -5.94
N ASP A 85 15.68 -10.20 -4.89
CA ASP A 85 15.40 -11.64 -4.75
C ASP A 85 14.02 -11.88 -4.10
N ALA A 86 13.11 -12.47 -4.89
CA ALA A 86 11.77 -12.83 -4.45
C ALA A 86 11.76 -13.89 -3.34
N ALA A 87 12.72 -14.82 -3.32
CA ALA A 87 12.83 -15.82 -2.26
C ALA A 87 13.24 -15.17 -0.94
N ALA A 88 14.26 -14.30 -0.97
CA ALA A 88 14.70 -13.55 0.21
C ALA A 88 13.58 -12.69 0.80
N LEU A 89 12.76 -12.04 -0.05
CA LEU A 89 11.59 -11.26 0.40
C LEU A 89 10.52 -12.13 1.07
N ARG A 90 10.25 -13.33 0.53
CA ARG A 90 9.32 -14.28 1.17
C ARG A 90 9.82 -14.73 2.53
N ASP A 91 11.09 -15.07 2.65
CA ASP A 91 11.68 -15.56 3.90
C ASP A 91 11.71 -14.45 4.96
N TRP A 92 12.09 -13.23 4.57
CA TRP A 92 12.01 -12.04 5.42
C TRP A 92 10.58 -11.82 5.95
N PHE A 93 9.58 -11.85 5.08
CA PHE A 93 8.19 -11.67 5.50
C PHE A 93 7.69 -12.82 6.39
N ALA A 94 8.06 -14.06 6.06
CA ALA A 94 7.69 -15.23 6.85
C ALA A 94 8.24 -15.14 8.29
N GLY A 95 9.48 -14.67 8.46
CA GLY A 95 10.06 -14.44 9.79
C GLY A 95 9.28 -13.41 10.61
N LEU A 96 8.89 -12.29 10.01
CA LEU A 96 8.06 -11.27 10.67
C LEU A 96 6.66 -11.80 11.01
N ARG A 97 6.07 -12.61 10.12
CA ARG A 97 4.71 -13.15 10.29
C ARG A 97 4.61 -14.20 11.40
N GLN A 98 5.69 -14.87 11.76
CA GLN A 98 5.68 -15.84 12.88
C GLN A 98 5.41 -15.19 14.24
N SER A 99 5.88 -13.95 14.44
CA SER A 99 5.79 -13.25 15.73
C SER A 99 4.67 -12.21 15.78
N ARG A 100 4.06 -11.85 14.65
CA ARG A 100 3.12 -10.72 14.53
C ARG A 100 1.78 -11.15 13.97
N LYS A 101 0.70 -10.68 14.60
CA LYS A 101 -0.69 -11.00 14.21
C LYS A 101 -1.32 -9.98 13.25
N SER A 102 -0.71 -8.80 13.12
CA SER A 102 -1.24 -7.71 12.30
C SER A 102 -0.11 -7.03 11.50
N LEU A 103 -0.03 -7.33 10.21
CA LEU A 103 0.98 -6.80 9.29
C LEU A 103 0.31 -6.05 8.13
N LEU A 104 0.71 -4.81 7.92
CA LEU A 104 0.35 -4.02 6.75
C LEU A 104 1.58 -3.93 5.84
N VAL A 105 1.52 -4.49 4.65
CA VAL A 105 2.63 -4.43 3.68
C VAL A 105 2.31 -3.39 2.63
N GLU A 106 3.06 -2.30 2.61
CA GLU A 106 2.89 -1.26 1.61
C GLU A 106 3.72 -1.57 0.36
N GLY A 107 3.05 -1.54 -0.80
CA GLY A 107 3.69 -1.65 -2.10
C GLY A 107 4.46 -0.39 -2.52
N VAL A 108 5.10 -0.48 -3.67
CA VAL A 108 5.83 0.61 -4.32
C VAL A 108 5.10 1.00 -5.60
N GLY A 109 5.07 2.29 -5.95
CA GLY A 109 4.42 2.76 -7.19
C GLY A 109 2.93 2.36 -7.32
N GLY A 110 2.50 2.07 -8.55
CA GLY A 110 1.18 1.52 -8.87
C GLY A 110 1.17 -0.02 -8.97
N TRP A 111 -0.01 -0.61 -9.20
CA TRP A 111 -0.23 -2.06 -9.14
C TRP A 111 0.70 -2.92 -10.02
N LEU A 112 0.94 -2.52 -11.27
CA LEU A 112 1.77 -3.28 -12.23
C LEU A 112 3.19 -2.70 -12.38
N VAL A 113 3.72 -2.04 -11.34
CA VAL A 113 5.10 -1.55 -11.38
C VAL A 113 6.08 -2.71 -11.64
N PRO A 114 7.08 -2.56 -12.52
CA PRO A 114 8.13 -3.56 -12.65
C PRO A 114 9.02 -3.59 -11.41
N VAL A 115 9.09 -4.74 -10.73
CA VAL A 115 9.86 -4.88 -9.48
C VAL A 115 11.23 -5.49 -9.74
N ALA A 116 11.28 -6.61 -10.45
CA ALA A 116 12.53 -7.27 -10.86
C ALA A 116 12.33 -7.96 -12.22
N GLU A 117 13.37 -8.60 -12.75
CA GLU A 117 13.26 -9.42 -13.97
C GLU A 117 12.22 -10.53 -13.76
N GLY A 118 11.18 -10.55 -14.58
CA GLY A 118 10.09 -11.53 -14.45
C GLY A 118 9.25 -11.39 -13.17
N LEU A 119 9.38 -10.30 -12.41
CA LEU A 119 8.62 -10.02 -11.19
C LEU A 119 7.94 -8.65 -11.31
N GLY A 120 6.64 -8.64 -11.60
CA GLY A 120 5.82 -7.43 -11.56
C GLY A 120 5.28 -7.14 -10.16
N GLY A 121 4.61 -6.00 -10.02
CA GLY A 121 3.98 -5.58 -8.77
C GLY A 121 2.90 -6.54 -8.27
N ALA A 122 2.19 -7.20 -9.20
CA ALA A 122 1.19 -8.22 -8.86
C ALA A 122 1.85 -9.49 -8.29
N GLU A 123 2.91 -9.99 -8.93
CA GLU A 123 3.67 -11.14 -8.42
C GLU A 123 4.34 -10.80 -7.09
N PHE A 124 4.88 -9.59 -6.95
CA PHE A 124 5.43 -9.08 -5.70
C PHE A 124 4.39 -9.08 -4.58
N ALA A 125 3.17 -8.59 -4.83
CA ALA A 125 2.09 -8.66 -3.85
C ALA A 125 1.73 -10.12 -3.50
N ALA A 126 1.75 -11.02 -4.48
CA ALA A 126 1.46 -12.44 -4.30
C ALA A 126 2.47 -13.15 -3.39
N LEU A 127 3.72 -12.69 -3.31
CA LEU A 127 4.75 -13.24 -2.40
C LEU A 127 4.30 -13.25 -0.94
N PHE A 128 3.45 -12.29 -0.55
CA PHE A 128 3.02 -12.12 0.84
C PHE A 128 1.74 -12.89 1.17
N GLY A 129 0.99 -13.38 0.17
CA GLY A 129 -0.26 -14.12 0.37
C GLY A 129 -1.32 -13.35 1.16
N LEU A 130 -1.35 -12.02 1.04
CA LEU A 130 -2.26 -11.14 1.77
C LEU A 130 -3.39 -10.65 0.86
N PRO A 131 -4.60 -10.40 1.40
CA PRO A 131 -5.62 -9.67 0.65
C PRO A 131 -5.15 -8.24 0.34
N VAL A 132 -5.54 -7.74 -0.84
CA VAL A 132 -5.10 -6.44 -1.36
C VAL A 132 -6.12 -5.36 -1.01
N VAL A 133 -5.65 -4.23 -0.50
CA VAL A 133 -6.42 -2.99 -0.30
C VAL A 133 -5.85 -1.91 -1.22
N ILE A 134 -6.72 -1.26 -1.99
CA ILE A 134 -6.33 -0.22 -2.95
C ILE A 134 -6.48 1.15 -2.33
N VAL A 135 -5.42 1.97 -2.35
CA VAL A 135 -5.52 3.41 -2.06
C VAL A 135 -5.82 4.18 -3.34
N VAL A 136 -6.89 4.94 -3.33
CA VAL A 136 -7.40 5.71 -4.46
C VAL A 136 -7.34 7.20 -4.11
N ALA A 137 -6.47 7.96 -4.77
CA ALA A 137 -6.55 9.41 -4.68
C ALA A 137 -7.84 9.89 -5.35
N ASN A 138 -8.66 10.64 -4.61
CA ASN A 138 -9.90 11.17 -5.16
C ASN A 138 -9.61 12.35 -6.08
N ARG A 139 -9.67 12.09 -7.39
CA ARG A 139 -9.43 13.08 -8.47
C ARG A 139 -10.12 12.61 -9.75
N LEU A 140 -10.25 13.48 -10.75
CA LEU A 140 -10.75 13.07 -12.06
C LEU A 140 -9.90 11.93 -12.64
N GLY A 141 -10.56 10.90 -13.19
CA GLY A 141 -9.91 9.70 -13.74
C GLY A 141 -9.73 8.55 -12.74
N CYS A 142 -9.94 8.77 -11.43
CA CYS A 142 -9.72 7.73 -10.43
C CYS A 142 -10.68 6.53 -10.59
N LEU A 143 -11.89 6.75 -11.14
CA LEU A 143 -12.84 5.66 -11.44
C LEU A 143 -12.22 4.61 -12.36
N ASN A 144 -11.69 5.04 -13.51
CA ASN A 144 -11.03 4.17 -14.49
C ASN A 144 -9.86 3.40 -13.87
N HIS A 145 -8.93 4.12 -13.21
CA HIS A 145 -7.75 3.46 -12.63
C HIS A 145 -8.13 2.46 -11.55
N THR A 146 -9.15 2.77 -10.74
CA THR A 146 -9.60 1.87 -9.67
C THR A 146 -10.20 0.59 -10.26
N LEU A 147 -11.10 0.70 -11.24
CA LEU A 147 -11.74 -0.46 -11.87
C LEU A 147 -10.71 -1.35 -12.60
N LEU A 148 -9.79 -0.75 -13.37
CA LEU A 148 -8.69 -1.47 -14.02
C LEU A 148 -7.79 -2.17 -12.99
N THR A 149 -7.53 -1.53 -11.85
CA THR A 149 -6.72 -2.13 -10.78
C THR A 149 -7.45 -3.32 -10.14
N ILE A 150 -8.76 -3.21 -9.88
CA ILE A 150 -9.57 -4.31 -9.33
C ILE A 150 -9.59 -5.51 -10.28
N GLU A 151 -9.83 -5.27 -11.58
CA GLU A 151 -9.82 -6.32 -12.59
C GLU A 151 -8.46 -7.00 -12.67
N SER A 152 -7.38 -6.21 -12.66
CA SER A 152 -6.02 -6.74 -12.68
C SER A 152 -5.69 -7.58 -11.44
N ILE A 153 -6.04 -7.11 -10.23
CA ILE A 153 -5.85 -7.90 -8.99
C ILE A 153 -6.52 -9.27 -9.10
N ARG A 154 -7.77 -9.30 -9.59
CA ARG A 154 -8.53 -10.54 -9.75
C ARG A 154 -7.95 -11.45 -10.84
N ALA A 155 -7.49 -10.87 -11.96
CA ALA A 155 -6.85 -11.62 -13.04
C ALA A 155 -5.56 -12.32 -12.60
N HIS A 156 -4.85 -11.76 -11.61
CA HIS A 156 -3.67 -12.39 -11.00
C HIS A 156 -4.03 -13.37 -9.86
N GLY A 157 -5.31 -13.74 -9.71
CA GLY A 157 -5.77 -14.70 -8.70
C GLY A 157 -5.75 -14.17 -7.26
N LEU A 158 -5.57 -12.87 -7.06
CA LEU A 158 -5.49 -12.24 -5.74
C LEU A 158 -6.87 -11.73 -5.29
N THR A 159 -7.06 -11.69 -3.97
CA THR A 159 -8.29 -11.15 -3.37
C THR A 159 -8.17 -9.65 -3.18
N CYS A 160 -8.99 -8.88 -3.87
CA CYS A 160 -9.17 -7.45 -3.58
C CYS A 160 -10.18 -7.31 -2.43
N ALA A 161 -9.70 -7.04 -1.22
CA ALA A 161 -10.53 -6.88 -0.02
C ALA A 161 -11.36 -5.59 -0.02
N GLY A 162 -10.90 -4.56 -0.72
CA GLY A 162 -11.61 -3.29 -0.81
C GLY A 162 -10.71 -2.14 -1.22
N MET A 163 -11.25 -0.94 -1.16
CA MET A 163 -10.54 0.29 -1.47
C MET A 163 -10.70 1.33 -0.37
N ILE A 164 -9.72 2.20 -0.27
CA ILE A 164 -9.72 3.38 0.60
C ILE A 164 -9.61 4.59 -0.30
N ILE A 165 -10.61 5.46 -0.21
CA ILE A 165 -10.63 6.70 -0.95
C ILE A 165 -9.92 7.75 -0.11
N ASN A 166 -8.87 8.34 -0.66
CA ASN A 166 -8.04 9.33 -0.01
C ASN A 166 -8.24 10.71 -0.65
N HIS A 167 -8.85 11.62 0.10
CA HIS A 167 -8.98 13.02 -0.29
C HIS A 167 -7.66 13.74 0.06
N LEU A 168 -6.83 14.01 -0.94
CA LEU A 168 -5.56 14.72 -0.75
C LEU A 168 -5.77 16.19 -0.36
N GLN A 169 -6.87 16.77 -0.84
CA GLN A 169 -7.34 18.12 -0.56
C GLN A 169 -8.87 18.09 -0.41
N PRO A 170 -9.49 19.13 0.19
CA PRO A 170 -10.94 19.23 0.21
C PRO A 170 -11.51 19.17 -1.22
N PRO A 171 -12.62 18.45 -1.46
CA PRO A 171 -13.15 18.26 -2.81
C PRO A 171 -13.72 19.55 -3.39
N GLU A 172 -13.14 20.04 -4.49
CA GLU A 172 -13.55 21.30 -5.15
C GLU A 172 -14.36 21.04 -6.42
N THR A 173 -14.14 19.91 -7.08
CA THR A 173 -14.77 19.56 -8.35
C THR A 173 -16.00 18.66 -8.17
N ILE A 174 -16.85 18.61 -9.21
CA ILE A 174 -18.00 17.67 -9.24
C ILE A 174 -17.50 16.23 -9.14
N SER A 175 -16.44 15.88 -9.88
CA SER A 175 -15.85 14.55 -9.87
C SER A 175 -15.44 14.13 -8.47
N GLU A 176 -14.70 14.97 -7.74
CA GLU A 176 -14.28 14.65 -6.38
C GLU A 176 -15.46 14.47 -5.42
N ARG A 177 -16.57 15.17 -5.64
CA ARG A 177 -17.80 14.99 -4.84
C ARG A 177 -18.60 13.73 -5.21
N THR A 178 -18.45 13.19 -6.42
CA THR A 178 -19.29 12.07 -6.91
C THR A 178 -18.55 10.75 -7.04
N ASN A 179 -17.22 10.76 -7.16
CA ASN A 179 -16.40 9.58 -7.40
C ASN A 179 -16.64 8.49 -6.35
N ALA A 180 -16.68 8.84 -5.07
CA ALA A 180 -16.85 7.86 -4.00
C ALA A 180 -18.21 7.15 -4.07
N THR A 181 -19.27 7.90 -4.38
CA THR A 181 -20.60 7.34 -4.60
C THR A 181 -20.62 6.40 -5.80
N LEU A 182 -20.08 6.84 -6.94
CA LEU A 182 -20.00 6.00 -8.15
C LEU A 182 -19.15 4.74 -7.95
N LEU A 183 -18.05 4.82 -7.19
CA LEU A 183 -17.27 3.63 -6.85
C LEU A 183 -18.08 2.64 -6.00
N ARG A 184 -18.89 3.11 -5.05
CA ARG A 184 -19.77 2.23 -4.27
C ARG A 184 -20.84 1.55 -5.13
N GLU A 185 -21.30 2.21 -6.19
CA GLU A 185 -22.30 1.65 -7.11
C GLU A 185 -21.69 0.67 -8.13
N LEU A 186 -20.54 1.03 -8.70
CA LEU A 186 -19.93 0.30 -9.82
C LEU A 186 -18.95 -0.78 -9.37
N ALA A 187 -18.25 -0.56 -8.25
CA ALA A 187 -17.23 -1.49 -7.82
C ALA A 187 -17.84 -2.68 -7.07
N VAL A 188 -17.45 -3.85 -7.52
CA VAL A 188 -17.69 -5.17 -6.93
C VAL A 188 -16.92 -5.41 -5.61
N VAL A 189 -16.15 -4.43 -5.13
CA VAL A 189 -15.39 -4.48 -3.88
C VAL A 189 -15.75 -3.26 -3.03
N PRO A 190 -15.79 -3.39 -1.69
CA PRO A 190 -16.29 -2.33 -0.83
C PRO A 190 -15.32 -1.13 -0.75
N VAL A 191 -15.88 0.06 -0.56
CA VAL A 191 -15.15 1.21 -0.04
C VAL A 191 -15.07 1.04 1.48
N LEU A 192 -13.88 0.71 1.99
CA LEU A 192 -13.62 0.47 3.41
C LEU A 192 -13.62 1.77 4.21
N PHE A 193 -12.95 2.79 3.67
CA PHE A 193 -12.83 4.10 4.30
C PHE A 193 -12.82 5.22 3.26
N GLU A 194 -13.34 6.37 3.67
CA GLU A 194 -13.17 7.65 2.99
C GLU A 194 -12.39 8.58 3.92
N ILE A 195 -11.17 8.94 3.53
CA ILE A 195 -10.20 9.63 4.39
C ILE A 195 -10.11 11.08 3.97
N GLN A 196 -10.33 11.98 4.93
CA GLN A 196 -10.26 13.42 4.73
C GLN A 196 -8.81 13.94 4.83
N PRO A 197 -8.50 15.11 4.24
CA PRO A 197 -7.17 15.70 4.33
C PRO A 197 -6.75 15.90 5.79
N GLY A 198 -5.56 15.39 6.14
CA GLY A 198 -4.99 15.55 7.49
C GLY A 198 -5.69 14.74 8.59
N GLN A 199 -6.59 13.81 8.26
CA GLN A 199 -7.27 12.96 9.23
C GLN A 199 -6.26 12.16 10.08
N GLN A 200 -6.46 12.15 11.40
CA GLN A 200 -5.50 11.58 12.36
C GLN A 200 -5.91 10.22 12.91
N THR A 201 -7.20 9.87 12.86
CA THR A 201 -7.75 8.61 13.37
C THR A 201 -8.80 8.05 12.40
N LEU A 202 -8.94 6.72 12.40
CA LEU A 202 -10.03 6.01 11.72
C LEU A 202 -10.96 5.40 12.76
N ASP A 203 -12.26 5.50 12.51
CA ASP A 203 -13.25 4.72 13.25
C ASP A 203 -13.30 3.30 12.67
N LEU A 204 -12.65 2.37 13.37
CA LEU A 204 -12.53 0.99 12.93
C LEU A 204 -13.81 0.17 13.13
N ALA A 205 -14.84 0.71 13.80
CA ALA A 205 -16.13 0.03 13.98
C ALA A 205 -17.01 0.07 12.71
N VAL A 206 -16.64 0.91 11.73
CA VAL A 206 -17.44 1.21 10.53
C VAL A 206 -16.98 0.38 9.30
N ALA A 207 -15.96 -0.47 9.45
CA ALA A 207 -15.31 -1.21 8.36
C ALA A 207 -15.56 -2.73 8.39
#